data_AF-A0A9W8LUZ6-F1
#
_entry.id   AF-A0A9W8LUZ6-F1
#
_cell.length_a   1.000
_cell.length_b   1.000
_cell.length_c   1.000
_cell.angle_alpha   90.00
_cell.angle_beta   90.00
_cell.angle_gamma   90.00
#
_symmetry.space_group_name_H-M   'P 1'
#
loop_
_entity.id
_entity.type
_entity.pdbx_description
1 polymer ?
#
loop_
_entity_poly.entity_id
_entity_poly.type
_entity_poly.pdbx_seq_one_letter_code
_entity_poly.pdbx_strand_id
1 'polypeptide(L)'
;QIAGACVLLASKVEENKRSLQDITRACANVASKGKTSEAEKSYKAWERLLKQQEIALLENICFDVEIEHPYKSIDALGAEFGIPVYISKAATAHVNDCLRSTICLRYRPTVIAAAALYLAIGIHRYESAVNLFESRIVEFPNNVEHETESCAMDMLEFYQREAESEKQAKAQQRMQRPST
;
A
#
# COMPACT_ATOMS: atom_id res chain seq x y z
N GLN A 1 6.90 1.74 -16.47
CA GLN A 1 8.37 1.88 -16.55
C GLN A 1 8.95 2.04 -15.14
N ILE A 2 8.65 3.14 -14.44
CA ILE A 2 9.06 3.38 -13.03
C ILE A 2 8.63 2.24 -12.10
N ALA A 3 7.38 1.79 -12.19
CA ALA A 3 6.89 0.66 -11.37
C ALA A 3 7.76 -0.61 -11.46
N GLY A 4 8.30 -0.93 -12.63
CA GLY A 4 9.20 -2.08 -12.80
C GLY A 4 10.55 -1.87 -12.11
N ALA A 5 11.08 -0.65 -12.13
CA ALA A 5 12.29 -0.29 -11.42
C ALA A 5 12.08 -0.30 -9.90
N CYS A 6 10.94 0.18 -9.40
CA CYS A 6 10.56 0.07 -7.98
C CYS A 6 10.50 -1.39 -7.53
N VAL A 7 9.87 -2.28 -8.32
CA VAL A 7 9.81 -3.72 -8.00
C VAL A 7 11.21 -4.36 -8.02
N LEU A 8 12.05 -4.00 -8.98
CA LEU A 8 13.43 -4.47 -9.04
C LEU A 8 14.22 -4.05 -7.81
N LEU A 9 14.17 -2.76 -7.46
CA LEU A 9 14.87 -2.23 -6.30
C LEU A 9 14.36 -2.87 -5.00
N ALA A 10 13.04 -2.92 -4.81
CA ALA A 10 12.42 -3.55 -3.64
C ALA A 10 12.82 -5.03 -3.50
N SER A 11 12.88 -5.79 -4.60
CA SER A 11 13.30 -7.21 -4.57
C SER A 11 14.74 -7.41 -4.11
N LYS A 12 15.61 -6.41 -4.29
CA LYS A 12 16.99 -6.42 -3.82
C LYS A 12 17.07 -6.03 -2.34
N VAL A 13 16.33 -4.99 -1.94
CA VAL A 13 16.32 -4.45 -0.57
C VAL A 13 15.70 -5.45 0.42
N GLU A 14 14.55 -6.02 0.08
CA GLU A 14 13.81 -6.98 0.93
C GLU A 14 14.41 -8.41 0.91
N GLU A 15 15.60 -8.57 0.33
CA GLU A 15 16.29 -9.85 0.11
C GLU A 15 15.47 -10.94 -0.62
N ASN A 16 14.36 -10.55 -1.23
CA ASN A 16 13.46 -11.44 -1.98
C ASN A 16 13.92 -11.50 -3.45
N LYS A 17 15.14 -12.03 -3.64
CA LYS A 17 15.92 -11.91 -4.88
C LYS A 17 15.22 -12.53 -6.08
N ARG A 18 14.47 -11.71 -6.82
CA ARG A 18 13.98 -12.01 -8.17
C ARG A 18 15.03 -11.60 -9.18
N SER A 19 15.29 -12.45 -10.17
CA SER A 19 16.30 -12.14 -11.17
C SER A 19 15.85 -10.95 -12.01
N LEU A 20 16.81 -10.11 -12.44
CA LEU A 20 16.54 -9.03 -13.38
C LEU A 20 15.82 -9.55 -14.64
N GLN A 21 16.18 -10.76 -15.09
CA GLN A 21 15.58 -11.38 -16.26
C GLN A 21 14.09 -11.63 -16.06
N ASP A 22 13.69 -12.17 -14.90
CA ASP A 22 12.29 -12.48 -14.61
C ASP A 22 11.44 -11.21 -14.53
N ILE A 23 11.95 -10.17 -13.84
CA ILE A 23 11.28 -8.88 -13.75
C ILE A 23 11.19 -8.21 -15.12
N THR A 24 12.25 -8.30 -15.93
CA THR A 24 12.27 -7.75 -17.29
C THR A 24 11.22 -8.44 -18.18
N ARG A 25 11.15 -9.77 -18.15
CA ARG A 25 10.13 -10.53 -18.90
C ARG A 25 8.72 -10.16 -18.45
N ALA A 26 8.49 -10.06 -17.14
CA ALA A 26 7.19 -9.65 -16.60
C ALA A 26 6.80 -8.24 -17.08
N CYS A 27 7.71 -7.26 -16.99
CA CYS A 27 7.47 -5.90 -17.47
C CYS A 27 7.17 -5.86 -18.97
N ALA A 28 7.94 -6.59 -19.78
CA ALA A 28 7.75 -6.65 -21.23
C ALA A 28 6.41 -7.31 -21.61
N ASN A 29 6.00 -8.35 -20.89
CA ASN A 29 4.71 -9.03 -21.09
C ASN A 29 3.53 -8.14 -20.73
N VAL A 30 3.60 -7.45 -19.58
CA VAL A 30 2.55 -6.51 -19.13
C VAL A 30 2.42 -5.35 -20.12
N ALA A 31 3.54 -4.78 -20.56
CA ALA A 31 3.54 -3.70 -21.55
C ALA A 31 2.99 -4.13 -22.92
N SER A 32 3.25 -5.38 -23.32
CA SER A 32 2.79 -5.97 -24.59
C SER A 32 1.37 -6.54 -24.51
N LYS A 33 0.63 -6.30 -23.41
CA LYS A 33 -0.72 -6.85 -23.16
C LYS A 33 -0.78 -8.38 -23.36
N GLY A 34 0.27 -9.10 -22.97
CA GLY A 34 0.37 -10.56 -23.08
C GLY A 34 0.79 -11.10 -24.45
N LYS A 35 1.16 -10.26 -25.42
CA LYS A 35 1.67 -10.72 -26.73
C LYS A 35 3.15 -11.10 -26.65
N THR A 36 3.44 -12.40 -26.56
CA THR A 36 4.80 -12.92 -26.36
C THR A 36 5.81 -12.49 -27.43
N SER A 37 5.41 -12.42 -28.70
CA SER A 37 6.30 -12.00 -29.81
C SER A 37 6.76 -10.54 -29.70
N GLU A 38 5.87 -9.65 -29.24
CA GLU A 38 6.20 -8.23 -29.01
C GLU A 38 7.04 -8.05 -27.73
N ALA A 39 6.77 -8.87 -26.71
CA ALA A 39 7.53 -8.87 -25.46
C ALA A 39 9.00 -9.29 -25.67
N GLU A 40 9.26 -10.34 -26.45
CA GLU A 40 10.63 -10.81 -26.70
C GLU A 40 11.45 -9.78 -27.48
N LYS A 41 10.83 -9.11 -28.46
CA LYS A 41 11.48 -8.02 -29.23
C LYS A 41 11.85 -6.83 -28.35
N SER A 42 11.02 -6.53 -27.36
CA SER A 42 11.22 -5.39 -26.45
C SER A 42 12.08 -5.73 -25.23
N TYR A 43 12.41 -7.00 -24.99
CA TYR A 43 13.15 -7.46 -23.80
C TYR A 43 14.44 -6.67 -23.55
N LYS A 44 15.32 -6.56 -24.57
CA LYS A 44 16.60 -5.83 -24.42
C LYS A 44 16.40 -4.34 -24.13
N ALA A 45 15.33 -3.75 -24.64
CA ALA A 45 15.01 -2.35 -24.36
C ALA A 45 14.54 -2.19 -22.92
N TRP A 46 13.67 -3.10 -22.43
CA TRP A 46 13.23 -3.14 -21.04
C TRP A 46 14.38 -3.37 -20.06
N GLU A 47 15.31 -4.27 -20.38
CA GLU A 47 16.47 -4.51 -19.51
C GLU A 47 17.32 -3.25 -19.34
N ARG A 48 17.61 -2.52 -20.43
CA ARG A 48 18.34 -1.25 -20.38
C ARG A 48 17.58 -0.19 -19.59
N LEU A 49 16.27 -0.08 -19.85
CA LEU A 49 15.41 0.88 -19.18
C LEU A 49 15.35 0.63 -17.67
N LEU A 50 15.18 -0.63 -17.23
CA LEU A 50 15.13 -0.97 -15.82
C LEU A 50 16.44 -0.63 -15.10
N LYS A 51 17.60 -0.91 -15.71
CA LYS A 51 18.91 -0.54 -15.14
C LYS A 51 19.07 0.99 -15.02
N GLN A 52 18.65 1.74 -16.02
CA GLN A 52 18.72 3.21 -16.00
C GLN A 52 17.78 3.81 -14.94
N GLN A 53 16.54 3.32 -14.90
CA GLN A 53 15.52 3.82 -13.98
C GLN A 53 15.81 3.42 -12.53
N GLU A 54 16.46 2.27 -12.29
CA GLU A 54 16.91 1.89 -10.95
C GLU A 54 17.91 2.91 -10.37
N ILE A 55 18.89 3.34 -11.16
CA ILE A 55 19.88 4.34 -10.72
C ILE A 55 19.17 5.67 -10.45
N ALA A 56 18.34 6.14 -11.37
CA ALA A 56 17.59 7.38 -11.19
C ALA A 56 16.66 7.32 -9.97
N LEU A 57 16.03 6.17 -9.69
CA LEU A 57 15.17 5.99 -8.53
C LEU A 57 15.97 6.12 -7.23
N LEU A 58 17.13 5.44 -7.14
CA LEU A 58 18.03 5.53 -5.99
C LEU A 58 18.49 6.96 -5.72
N GLU A 59 18.86 7.69 -6.77
CA GLU A 59 19.24 9.12 -6.65
C GLU A 59 18.08 9.98 -6.14
N ASN A 60 16.86 9.75 -6.62
CA ASN A 60 15.68 10.53 -6.23
C ASN A 60 15.24 10.28 -4.79
N ILE A 61 15.46 9.08 -4.25
CA ILE A 61 15.16 8.74 -2.85
C ILE A 61 16.37 8.95 -1.93
N CYS A 62 17.42 9.63 -2.40
CA CYS A 62 18.65 9.88 -1.63
C CYS A 62 19.30 8.60 -1.09
N PHE A 63 19.17 7.48 -1.81
CA PHE A 63 19.59 6.15 -1.38
C PHE A 63 18.95 5.67 -0.07
N ASP A 64 17.90 6.33 0.39
CA ASP A 64 17.10 5.90 1.52
C ASP A 64 16.10 4.83 1.06
N VAL A 65 16.48 3.58 1.31
CA VAL A 65 15.72 2.39 0.93
C VAL A 65 15.11 1.67 2.14
N GLU A 66 15.35 2.19 3.35
CA GLU A 66 14.81 1.59 4.57
C GLU A 66 13.38 2.08 4.77
N ILE A 67 12.41 1.23 4.47
CA ILE A 67 10.99 1.56 4.62
C ILE A 67 10.45 0.87 5.87
N GLU A 68 10.02 1.67 6.83
CA GLU A 68 9.23 1.17 7.95
C GLU A 68 7.77 0.94 7.50
N HIS A 69 7.27 -0.26 7.77
CA HIS A 69 5.90 -0.64 7.40
C HIS A 69 4.98 -0.75 8.64
N PRO A 70 3.72 -0.30 8.53
CA PRO A 70 2.75 -0.32 9.62
C PRO A 70 2.34 -1.73 10.09
N TYR A 71 2.58 -2.77 9.27
CA TYR A 71 2.17 -4.14 9.57
C TYR A 71 2.77 -4.67 10.88
N LYS A 72 4.05 -4.37 11.15
CA LYS A 72 4.72 -4.79 12.40
C LYS A 72 4.03 -4.18 13.62
N SER A 73 3.62 -2.92 13.54
CA SER A 73 2.90 -2.24 14.61
C SER A 73 1.50 -2.81 14.82
N ILE A 74 0.80 -3.23 13.76
CA ILE A 74 -0.51 -3.92 13.88
C ILE A 74 -0.34 -5.23 14.65
N ASP A 75 0.64 -6.04 14.29
CA ASP A 75 0.88 -7.33 14.93
C ASP A 75 1.31 -7.14 16.40
N ALA A 76 2.17 -6.16 16.67
CA ALA A 76 2.62 -5.81 18.01
C ALA A 76 1.44 -5.38 18.90
N LEU A 77 0.68 -4.36 18.48
CA LEU A 77 -0.48 -3.86 19.22
C LEU A 77 -1.54 -4.95 19.40
N GLY A 78 -1.76 -5.76 18.36
CA GLY A 78 -2.71 -6.85 18.42
C GLY A 78 -2.33 -7.91 19.46
N ALA A 79 -1.04 -8.25 19.54
CA ALA A 79 -0.54 -9.18 20.55
C ALA A 79 -0.58 -8.58 21.97
N GLU A 80 -0.18 -7.33 22.14
CA GLU A 80 -0.12 -6.65 23.44
C GLU A 80 -1.51 -6.51 24.08
N PHE A 81 -2.50 -6.11 23.28
CA PHE A 81 -3.84 -5.80 23.76
C PHE A 81 -4.85 -6.94 23.55
N GLY A 82 -4.39 -8.11 23.10
CA GLY A 82 -5.25 -9.27 22.89
C GLY A 82 -6.31 -9.08 21.80
N ILE A 83 -6.01 -8.25 20.78
CA ILE A 83 -6.92 -7.99 19.67
C ILE A 83 -7.06 -9.27 18.84
N PRO A 84 -8.28 -9.74 18.56
CA PRO A 84 -8.50 -10.91 17.74
C PRO A 84 -7.87 -10.79 16.36
N VAL A 85 -7.29 -11.89 15.87
CA VAL A 85 -6.60 -11.96 14.57
C VAL A 85 -7.48 -11.49 13.40
N TYR A 86 -8.80 -11.70 13.45
CA TYR A 86 -9.69 -11.24 12.38
C TYR A 86 -9.77 -9.72 12.29
N ILE A 87 -9.67 -9.00 13.43
CA ILE A 87 -9.64 -7.54 13.47
C ILE A 87 -8.28 -7.03 12.99
N SER A 88 -7.18 -7.64 13.41
CA SER A 88 -5.85 -7.30 12.89
C SER A 88 -5.76 -7.50 11.38
N LYS A 89 -6.39 -8.55 10.84
CA LYS A 89 -6.51 -8.76 9.39
C LYS A 89 -7.33 -7.68 8.70
N ALA A 90 -8.42 -7.22 9.32
CA ALA A 90 -9.21 -6.10 8.80
C ALA A 90 -8.40 -4.79 8.82
N ALA A 91 -7.62 -4.53 9.87
CA ALA A 91 -6.70 -3.40 9.94
C ALA A 91 -5.62 -3.48 8.84
N THR A 92 -5.04 -4.66 8.61
CA THR A 92 -4.09 -4.89 7.51
C THR A 92 -4.71 -4.62 6.13
N ALA A 93 -6.01 -4.89 5.94
CA ALA A 93 -6.71 -4.50 4.71
C ALA A 93 -6.80 -2.98 4.56
N HIS A 94 -7.11 -2.24 5.62
CA HIS A 94 -7.08 -0.77 5.61
C HIS A 94 -5.70 -0.22 5.25
N VAL A 95 -4.63 -0.77 5.82
CA VAL A 95 -3.25 -0.41 5.45
C VAL A 95 -2.98 -0.62 3.96
N ASN A 96 -3.38 -1.78 3.41
CA ASN A 96 -3.17 -2.07 1.99
C ASN A 96 -3.89 -1.06 1.10
N ASP A 97 -5.07 -0.61 1.52
CA ASP A 97 -5.82 0.43 0.82
C ASP A 97 -5.12 1.79 0.90
N CYS A 98 -4.48 2.12 2.02
CA CYS A 98 -3.72 3.36 2.20
C CYS A 98 -2.58 3.49 1.18
N LEU A 99 -1.96 2.38 0.76
CA LEU A 99 -0.90 2.37 -0.25
C LEU A 99 -1.39 2.80 -1.65
N ARG A 100 -2.71 2.85 -1.87
CA ARG A 100 -3.33 3.41 -3.09
C ARG A 100 -3.64 4.90 -2.99
N SER A 101 -3.28 5.52 -1.87
CA SER A 101 -3.51 6.93 -1.56
C SER A 101 -2.19 7.60 -1.15
N THR A 102 -2.24 8.89 -0.77
CA THR A 102 -1.09 9.62 -0.23
C THR A 102 -0.91 9.47 1.28
N ILE A 103 -1.73 8.66 1.96
CA ILE A 103 -1.71 8.50 3.43
C ILE A 103 -0.34 8.01 3.91
N CYS A 104 0.29 7.07 3.20
CA CYS A 104 1.63 6.57 3.53
C CYS A 104 2.75 7.62 3.42
N LEU A 105 2.48 8.75 2.75
CA LEU A 105 3.41 9.87 2.64
C LEU A 105 3.13 10.98 3.67
N ARG A 106 1.95 10.96 4.31
CA ARG A 106 1.49 12.01 5.23
C ARG A 106 1.65 11.64 6.70
N TYR A 107 1.58 10.35 7.02
CA TYR A 107 1.53 9.85 8.39
C TYR A 107 2.63 8.83 8.66
N ARG A 108 3.08 8.77 9.93
CA ARG A 108 4.03 7.75 10.35
C ARG A 108 3.40 6.35 10.30
N PRO A 109 4.18 5.29 10.05
CA PRO A 109 3.68 3.92 10.03
C PRO A 109 2.92 3.51 11.30
N THR A 110 3.41 3.91 12.48
CA THR A 110 2.74 3.61 13.77
C THR A 110 1.37 4.29 13.89
N VAL A 111 1.23 5.52 13.41
CA VAL A 111 -0.05 6.26 13.37
C VAL A 111 -1.02 5.59 12.40
N ILE A 112 -0.55 5.18 11.21
CA ILE A 112 -1.36 4.46 10.22
C ILE A 112 -1.86 3.13 10.80
N ALA A 113 -1.00 2.39 11.51
CA ALA A 113 -1.37 1.14 12.16
C ALA A 113 -2.44 1.35 13.24
N ALA A 114 -2.29 2.36 14.10
CA ALA A 114 -3.27 2.72 15.11
C ALA A 114 -4.61 3.14 14.49
N ALA A 115 -4.59 3.96 13.44
CA ALA A 115 -5.80 4.38 12.71
C ALA A 115 -6.51 3.20 12.04
N ALA A 116 -5.75 2.30 11.41
CA ALA A 116 -6.30 1.09 10.81
C ALA A 116 -6.95 0.16 11.85
N LEU A 117 -6.30 -0.02 13.01
CA LEU A 117 -6.87 -0.79 14.12
C LEU A 117 -8.10 -0.12 14.72
N TYR A 118 -8.06 1.20 14.90
CA TYR A 118 -9.19 1.99 15.40
C TYR A 118 -10.43 1.82 14.52
N LEU A 119 -10.27 1.94 13.19
CA LEU A 119 -11.36 1.70 12.23
C LEU A 119 -11.86 0.25 12.28
N ALA A 120 -10.95 -0.73 12.29
CA ALA A 120 -11.30 -2.14 12.33
C ALA A 120 -12.09 -2.52 13.61
N ILE A 121 -11.64 -2.06 14.78
CA ILE A 121 -12.33 -2.26 16.07
C ILE A 121 -13.73 -1.65 16.01
N GLY A 122 -13.85 -0.42 15.50
CA GLY A 122 -15.13 0.27 15.36
C GLY A 122 -16.12 -0.47 14.45
N ILE A 123 -15.66 -0.96 13.29
CA ILE A 123 -16.46 -1.73 12.33
C ILE A 123 -16.96 -3.04 12.96
N HIS A 124 -16.08 -3.74 13.67
CA HIS A 124 -16.40 -5.01 14.30
C HIS A 124 -17.15 -4.86 15.63
N ARG A 125 -17.38 -3.63 16.10
CA ARG A 125 -17.98 -3.32 17.41
C ARG A 125 -17.33 -4.11 18.55
N TYR A 126 -16.02 -4.26 18.46
CA TYR A 126 -15.27 -5.03 19.43
C TYR A 126 -15.16 -4.19 20.72
N GLU A 127 -15.86 -4.62 21.76
CA GLU A 127 -15.78 -3.99 23.08
C GLU A 127 -14.40 -4.25 23.66
N SER A 128 -13.59 -3.21 23.67
CA SER A 128 -12.24 -3.25 24.22
C SER A 128 -11.99 -1.96 24.98
N ALA A 129 -11.69 -2.06 26.27
CA ALA A 129 -11.21 -0.94 27.08
C ALA A 129 -9.71 -0.69 26.85
N VAL A 130 -9.27 -0.85 25.60
CA VAL A 130 -7.86 -0.81 25.21
C VAL A 130 -7.54 0.60 24.73
N ASN A 131 -6.65 1.25 25.45
CA ASN A 131 -5.98 2.45 24.98
C ASN A 131 -4.74 2.03 24.17
N LEU A 132 -4.85 1.99 22.84
CA LEU A 132 -3.73 1.61 21.95
C LEU A 132 -2.49 2.47 22.20
N PHE A 133 -2.68 3.72 22.63
CA PHE A 133 -1.61 4.71 22.84
C PHE A 133 -0.81 4.48 24.13
N GLU A 134 -1.27 3.59 25.01
CA GLU A 134 -0.54 3.14 26.21
C GLU A 134 0.39 1.95 25.93
N SER A 135 0.61 1.62 24.65
CA SER A 135 1.52 0.55 24.24
C SER A 135 2.91 0.74 24.85
N ARG A 136 3.49 -0.36 25.33
CA ARG A 136 4.86 -0.42 25.86
C ARG A 136 5.88 -0.83 24.82
N ILE A 137 5.41 -1.30 23.66
CA ILE A 137 6.26 -1.88 22.60
C ILE A 137 6.23 -1.07 21.31
N VAL A 138 5.15 -0.30 21.06
CA VAL A 138 5.07 0.62 19.92
C VAL A 138 5.21 2.05 20.43
N GLU A 139 6.20 2.76 19.88
CA GLU A 139 6.40 4.17 20.17
C GLU A 139 5.49 5.04 19.32
N PHE A 140 4.80 5.97 19.99
CA PHE A 140 3.88 6.92 19.38
C PHE A 140 4.38 8.35 19.51
N PRO A 141 4.04 9.24 18.55
CA PRO A 141 4.31 10.67 18.70
C PRO A 141 3.45 11.29 19.81
N ASN A 142 3.88 12.42 20.36
CA ASN A 142 3.19 13.08 21.48
C ASN A 142 1.72 13.43 21.20
N ASN A 143 1.34 13.67 19.94
CA ASN A 143 -0.02 14.04 19.53
C ASN A 143 -0.74 12.90 18.80
N VAL A 144 -0.41 11.64 19.15
CA VAL A 144 -0.88 10.46 18.43
C VAL A 144 -2.39 10.37 18.31
N GLU A 145 -3.16 10.72 19.35
CA GLU A 145 -4.62 10.65 19.31
C GLU A 145 -5.20 11.48 18.15
N HIS A 146 -4.83 12.75 18.09
CA HIS A 146 -5.26 13.67 17.03
C HIS A 146 -4.73 13.24 15.65
N GLU A 147 -3.49 12.77 15.55
CA GLU A 147 -2.92 12.28 14.28
C GLU A 147 -3.63 11.01 13.80
N THR A 148 -3.97 10.10 14.73
CA THR A 148 -4.71 8.87 14.45
C THR A 148 -6.12 9.19 13.98
N GLU A 149 -6.82 10.12 14.64
CA GLU A 149 -8.13 10.60 14.19
C GLU A 149 -8.06 11.23 12.79
N SER A 150 -7.08 12.11 12.56
CA SER A 150 -6.88 12.74 11.25
C SER A 150 -6.60 11.71 10.16
N CYS A 151 -5.72 10.74 10.44
CA CYS A 151 -5.40 9.65 9.54
C CYS A 151 -6.62 8.75 9.27
N ALA A 152 -7.42 8.45 10.29
CA ALA A 152 -8.64 7.65 10.13
C ALA A 152 -9.67 8.39 9.27
N MET A 153 -9.84 9.71 9.48
CA MET A 153 -10.71 10.54 8.64
C MET A 153 -10.25 10.56 7.18
N ASP A 154 -8.95 10.69 6.94
CA ASP A 154 -8.37 10.61 5.60
C ASP A 154 -8.60 9.26 4.93
N MET A 155 -8.53 8.14 5.67
CA MET A 155 -8.87 6.81 5.15
C MET A 155 -10.34 6.74 4.75
N LEU A 156 -11.25 7.29 5.58
CA LEU A 156 -12.68 7.32 5.29
C LEU A 156 -13.00 8.21 4.08
N GLU A 157 -12.36 9.37 3.96
CA GLU A 157 -12.49 10.26 2.80
C GLU A 157 -12.04 9.55 1.52
N PHE A 158 -10.90 8.86 1.56
CA PHE A 158 -10.44 8.03 0.46
C PHE A 158 -11.51 7.03 0.02
N TYR A 159 -12.12 6.30 0.96
CA TYR A 159 -13.18 5.36 0.64
C TYR A 159 -14.44 6.00 0.05
N GLN A 160 -14.84 7.16 0.55
CA GLN A 160 -15.99 7.90 0.01
C GLN A 160 -15.73 8.29 -1.45
N ARG A 161 -14.54 8.84 -1.74
CA ARG A 161 -14.16 9.24 -3.09
C ARG A 161 -14.12 8.07 -4.07
N GLU A 162 -13.59 6.92 -3.66
CA GLU A 162 -13.58 5.71 -4.50
C GLU A 162 -15.01 5.20 -4.76
N ALA A 163 -15.87 5.19 -3.73
CA ALA A 163 -17.27 4.77 -3.88
C ALA A 163 -18.07 5.69 -4.82
N GLU A 164 -17.83 6.99 -4.78
CA GLU A 164 -18.43 7.97 -5.71
C GLU A 164 -17.94 7.77 -7.14
N SER A 165 -16.63 7.59 -7.31
CA SER A 165 -16.01 7.34 -8.61
C SER A 165 -16.56 6.07 -9.27
N GLU A 166 -16.75 5.00 -8.49
CA GLU A 166 -17.38 3.76 -8.97
C GLU A 166 -18.84 3.97 -9.40
N LYS A 167 -19.62 4.71 -8.61
CA LYS A 167 -21.03 5.00 -8.93
C LYS A 167 -21.12 5.77 -10.25
N GLN A 168 -20.25 6.76 -10.44
CA GLN A 168 -20.18 7.54 -11.68
C GLN A 168 -19.78 6.66 -12.88
N ALA A 169 -18.76 5.81 -12.74
CA ALA A 169 -18.35 4.89 -13.80
C ALA A 169 -19.48 3.91 -14.18
N LYS A 170 -20.19 3.35 -13.19
CA LYS A 170 -21.35 2.47 -13.41
C LYS A 170 -22.51 3.22 -14.09
N ALA A 171 -22.77 4.47 -13.72
CA ALA A 171 -23.78 5.30 -14.36
C ALA A 171 -23.44 5.61 -15.83
N GLN A 172 -22.19 5.98 -16.13
CA GLN A 172 -21.71 6.22 -17.49
C GLN A 172 -21.78 4.96 -18.36
N GLN A 173 -21.40 3.80 -17.82
CA GLN A 173 -21.54 2.51 -18.52
C GLN A 173 -22.99 2.15 -18.82
N ARG A 174 -23.95 2.52 -17.96
CA ARG A 174 -25.38 2.29 -18.20
C ARG A 174 -25.94 3.17 -19.32
N MET A 175 -25.47 4.41 -19.44
CA MET A 175 -25.90 5.33 -20.51
C MET A 175 -25.33 4.96 -21.89
N GLN A 176 -24.19 4.26 -21.94
CA GLN A 176 -23.54 3.85 -23.19
C GLN A 176 -24.04 2.51 -23.76
N ARG A 177 -24.94 1.81 -23.07
CA ARG A 177 -25.55 0.59 -23.62
C ARG A 177 -26.58 0.98 -24.69
N PRO A 178 -26.43 0.53 -25.96
CA PRO A 178 -27.44 0.81 -26.98
C PRO A 178 -28.78 0.20 -26.57
N SER A 179 -29.85 0.97 -26.71
CA SER A 179 -31.22 0.50 -26.54
C SER A 179 -31.52 -0.58 -27.57
N THR A 180 -31.71 -1.81 -27.11
CA THR A 180 -32.26 -2.91 -27.91
C THR A 180 -33.73 -2.65 -28.25
#